data_AF-A0A6A4PPD1-F1
#
_entry.id   AF-A0A6A4PPD1-F1
#
_cell.length_a   1.000
_cell.length_b   1.000
_cell.length_c   1.000
_cell.angle_alpha   90.00
_cell.angle_beta   90.00
_cell.angle_gamma   90.00
#
_symmetry.space_group_name_H-M   'P 1'
#
loop_
_entity.id
_entity.type
_entity.pdbx_description
1 polymer ?
#
loop_
_entity_poly.entity_id
_entity_poly.type
_entity_poly.pdbx_seq_one_letter_code
_entity_poly.pdbx_strand_id
1 'polypeptide(L)' 'MNMLRMEKKIKQQWMSLWFVTIWSLWLVRNNIIFENSSFQLDEVMNLIYLHSWNILCARYSDFNYSYMEWVLHPSSCFS' A
#
# COMPACT_ATOMS: atom_id res chain seq x y z
N MET A 1 -7.82 -25.93 -9.92
CA MET A 1 -8.45 -24.68 -10.41
C MET A 1 -8.51 -23.56 -9.36
N ASN A 2 -8.60 -23.86 -8.05
CA ASN A 2 -8.62 -22.83 -6.99
C ASN A 2 -7.24 -22.23 -6.61
N MET A 3 -6.17 -23.03 -6.67
CA MET A 3 -4.81 -22.60 -6.29
C MET A 3 -4.25 -21.49 -7.20
N LEU A 4 -4.36 -21.66 -8.52
CA LEU A 4 -3.95 -20.65 -9.52
C LEU A 4 -4.71 -19.32 -9.38
N ARG A 5 -5.95 -19.36 -8.88
CA ARG A 5 -6.77 -18.16 -8.65
C ARG A 5 -6.30 -17.39 -7.42
N MET A 6 -5.83 -18.06 -6.37
CA MET A 6 -5.25 -17.40 -5.19
C MET A 6 -3.91 -16.74 -5.51
N GLU A 7 -3.02 -17.43 -6.23
CA GLU A 7 -1.74 -16.86 -6.67
C GLU A 7 -1.92 -15.59 -7.51
N LYS A 8 -2.90 -15.60 -8.42
CA LYS A 8 -3.24 -14.42 -9.23
C LYS A 8 -3.71 -13.25 -8.38
N LYS A 9 -4.53 -13.50 -7.35
CA LYS A 9 -5.03 -12.47 -6.43
C LYS A 9 -3.91 -11.87 -5.59
N ILE A 10 -3.09 -12.72 -4.96
CA ILE A 10 -1.94 -12.30 -4.17
C ILE A 10 -1.02 -11.42 -5.04
N LYS A 11 -0.73 -11.85 -6.27
CA LYS A 11 0.03 -11.04 -7.23
C LYS A 11 -0.62 -9.68 -7.50
N GLN A 12 -1.94 -9.61 -7.67
CA GLN A 12 -2.65 -8.35 -7.88
C GLN A 12 -2.58 -7.42 -6.66
N GLN A 13 -2.72 -7.98 -5.45
CA GLN A 13 -2.60 -7.22 -4.21
C GLN A 13 -1.17 -6.65 -4.04
N TRP A 14 -0.14 -7.46 -4.31
CA TRP A 14 1.25 -7.00 -4.35
C TRP A 14 1.50 -5.91 -5.40
N MET A 15 0.91 -6.04 -6.60
CA MET A 15 1.01 -4.99 -7.62
C MET A 15 0.31 -3.70 -7.17
N SER A 16 -0.82 -3.79 -6.48
CA SER A 16 -1.50 -2.61 -5.91
C SER A 16 -0.62 -1.94 -4.84
N LEU A 17 0.02 -2.71 -3.96
CA LEU A 17 0.99 -2.17 -3.00
C LEU A 17 2.11 -1.41 -3.72
N TRP A 18 2.77 -2.04 -4.69
CA TRP A 18 3.85 -1.41 -5.46
C TRP A 18 3.41 -0.13 -6.15
N PHE A 19 2.24 -0.15 -6.79
CA PHE A 19 1.68 1.03 -7.44
C PHE A 19 1.47 2.17 -6.44
N VAL A 20 0.88 1.88 -5.28
CA VAL A 20 0.63 2.88 -4.24
C VAL A 20 1.92 3.44 -3.65
N THR A 21 2.93 2.61 -3.46
CA THR A 21 4.25 3.05 -2.99
C THR A 21 4.87 4.04 -3.97
N ILE A 22 4.93 3.69 -5.26
CA ILE A 22 5.49 4.57 -6.30
C ILE A 22 4.68 5.86 -6.41
N TRP A 23 3.35 5.77 -6.38
CA TRP A 23 2.45 6.92 -6.41
C TRP A 23 2.67 7.87 -5.22
N SER A 24 2.78 7.31 -4.00
CA SER A 24 3.00 8.11 -2.79
C SER A 24 4.37 8.79 -2.81
N LEU A 25 5.41 8.11 -3.29
CA LEU A 25 6.73 8.72 -3.49
C LEU A 25 6.70 9.84 -4.53
N TRP A 26 5.96 9.65 -5.62
CA TRP A 26 5.77 10.68 -6.65
C TRP A 26 5.05 11.90 -6.08
N LEU A 27 4.00 11.70 -5.27
CA LEU A 27 3.26 12.77 -4.61
C LEU A 27 4.16 13.58 -3.66
N VAL A 28 4.91 12.90 -2.79
CA VAL A 28 5.84 13.54 -1.85
C VAL A 28 6.90 14.34 -2.61
N ARG A 29 7.49 13.76 -3.66
CA ARG A 29 8.46 14.46 -4.52
C ARG A 29 7.86 15.75 -5.10
N ASN A 30 6.62 15.70 -5.57
CA ASN A 30 5.97 16.88 -6.12
C ASN A 30 5.71 17.94 -5.05
N ASN A 31 5.27 17.55 -3.85
CA ASN A 31 5.08 18.51 -2.76
C ASN A 31 6.42 19.17 -2.36
N ILE A 32 7.54 18.46 -2.42
CA ILE A 32 8.86 19.05 -2.16
C ILE A 32 9.20 20.09 -3.22
N ILE A 33 8.96 19.80 -4.50
CA ILE A 33 9.29 20.68 -5.62
C ILE A 33 8.37 21.91 -5.70
N PHE A 34 7.07 21.71 -5.51
CA PHE A 34 6.05 22.74 -5.78
C PHE A 34 5.58 23.49 -4.53
N GLU A 35 5.70 22.88 -3.35
CA GLU A 35 5.22 23.46 -2.08
C GLU A 35 6.36 23.77 -1.10
N ASN A 36 7.62 23.59 -1.51
CA ASN A 36 8.81 23.73 -0.65
C ASN A 36 8.72 22.93 0.67
N SER A 37 8.02 21.80 0.65
CA SER A 37 7.98 20.89 1.80
C SER A 37 9.32 20.14 1.95
N SER A 38 9.56 19.59 3.15
CA SER A 38 10.76 18.78 3.44
C SER A 38 10.45 17.29 3.35
N PHE A 39 11.42 16.49 2.89
CA PHE A 39 11.31 15.04 2.99
C PHE A 39 11.44 14.56 4.44
N GLN A 40 10.42 13.85 4.93
CA GLN A 40 10.47 13.16 6.23
C GLN A 40 10.09 11.69 6.04
N LEU A 41 11.04 10.77 6.30
CA LEU A 41 10.86 9.35 6.03
C LEU A 41 9.62 8.78 6.74
N ASP A 42 9.41 9.13 8.00
CA ASP A 42 8.29 8.62 8.80
C ASP A 42 6.92 9.07 8.23
N GLU A 43 6.81 10.31 7.76
CA GLU A 43 5.60 10.81 7.11
C GLU A 43 5.33 10.07 5.80
N VAL A 44 6.37 9.83 5.00
CA VAL A 44 6.26 9.07 3.75
C VAL A 44 5.84 7.62 4.01
N MET A 45 6.43 6.97 5.01
CA MET A 45 6.07 5.60 5.38
C MET A 45 4.62 5.53 5.86
N ASN A 46 4.19 6.45 6.72
CA ASN A 46 2.79 6.55 7.18
C ASN A 46 1.83 6.75 6.00
N LEU A 47 2.18 7.61 5.04
CA LEU A 47 1.37 7.84 3.85
C LEU A 47 1.25 6.58 2.99
N ILE A 48 2.36 5.85 2.78
CA ILE A 48 2.37 4.58 2.05
C ILE A 48 1.48 3.55 2.76
N TYR A 49 1.61 3.39 4.08
CA TYR A 49 0.78 2.46 4.85
C TYR A 49 -0.70 2.81 4.75
N LEU A 50 -1.06 4.07 4.93
CA LEU A 50 -2.45 4.53 4.89
C LEU A 50 -3.06 4.36 3.50
N HIS A 51 -2.39 4.82 2.45
CA HIS A 51 -2.89 4.70 1.09
C HIS A 51 -3.00 3.25 0.64
N SER A 52 -2.02 2.41 0.99
CA SER A 52 -2.03 1.00 0.59
C SER A 52 -3.14 0.26 1.30
N TRP A 53 -3.32 0.47 2.61
CA TRP A 53 -4.42 -0.12 3.37
C TRP A 53 -5.78 0.29 2.79
N ASN A 54 -6.00 1.59 2.55
CA ASN A 54 -7.26 2.09 1.97
C ASN A 54 -7.57 1.45 0.61
N ILE A 55 -6.58 1.37 -0.29
CA ILE A 55 -6.76 0.78 -1.62
C ILE A 55 -6.98 -0.73 -1.53
N LEU A 56 -6.28 -1.42 -0.63
CA LEU A 56 -6.43 -2.86 -0.47
C LEU A 56 -7.83 -3.20 0.08
N CYS A 57 -8.28 -2.52 1.14
CA CYS A 57 -9.63 -2.67 1.69
C CYS A 57 -10.73 -2.34 0.65
N ALA A 58 -10.53 -1.28 -0.15
CA ALA A 58 -11.54 -0.86 -1.14
C ALA A 58 -11.63 -1.81 -2.35
N ARG A 59 -10.51 -2.41 -2.77
CA ARG A 59 -10.44 -3.20 -4.01
C ARG A 59 -10.60 -4.71 -3.80
N TYR A 60 -10.27 -5.21 -2.62
CA TYR A 60 -10.23 -6.64 -2.34
C TYR A 60 -11.12 -6.95 -1.15
N SER A 61 -12.30 -7.51 -1.40
CA SER A 61 -13.29 -7.83 -0.36
C SER A 61 -12.81 -8.89 0.65
N ASP A 62 -11.76 -9.62 0.30
CA ASP A 62 -11.06 -10.59 1.15
C ASP A 62 -9.94 -9.97 1.98
N PHE A 63 -9.56 -8.71 1.73
CA PHE A 63 -8.60 -7.98 2.54
C PHE A 63 -9.31 -7.37 3.77
N ASN A 64 -9.46 -8.19 4.82
CA ASN A 64 -10.14 -7.85 6.07
C ASN A 64 -9.16 -7.71 7.24
N TYR A 65 -8.07 -6.98 7.04
CA TYR A 65 -7.10 -6.68 8.09
C TYR A 65 -7.30 -5.26 8.59
N SER A 66 -7.20 -5.07 9.91
CA SER A 66 -7.16 -3.74 10.52
C SER A 66 -5.91 -2.97 10.07
N TYR A 67 -5.95 -1.65 10.19
CA TYR A 67 -4.80 -0.81 9.88
C TYR A 67 -3.57 -1.17 10.72
N MET A 68 -3.75 -1.53 12.01
CA MET A 68 -2.63 -1.93 12.86
C MET A 68 -2.00 -3.26 12.41
N GLU A 69 -2.79 -4.26 12.05
CA GLU A 69 -2.27 -5.53 11.53
C GLU A 69 -1.47 -5.32 10.26
N TRP A 70 -1.97 -4.45 9.37
CA TRP A 70 -1.29 -4.08 8.14
C TRP A 70 0.06 -3.39 8.38
N VAL A 71 0.12 -2.43 9.30
CA VAL A 71 1.37 -1.69 9.61
C VAL A 71 2.40 -2.59 10.28
N LEU A 72 1.98 -3.44 11.23
CA LEU A 72 2.89 -4.29 12.00
C LEU A 72 3.38 -5.49 11.18
N HIS A 73 2.51 -6.10 10.36
CA HIS A 73 2.79 -7.37 9.68
C HIS A 73 2.26 -7.39 8.22
N PRO A 74 2.72 -6.48 7.33
CA PRO A 74 2.16 -6.33 5.99
C PRO A 74 2.33 -7.58 5.10
N SER A 75 3.42 -8.34 5.27
CA SER A 75 3.65 -9.58 4.52
C SER A 75 2.64 -10.68 4.89
N SER A 76 2.20 -10.71 6.14
CA SER A 76 1.19 -11.67 6.63
C SER A 76 -0.22 -11.36 6.12
N CYS A 77 -0.48 -10.14 5.64
CA CYS A 77 -1.78 -9.76 5.08
C CYS A 77 -2.00 -10.24 3.63
N PHE A 78 -0.99 -10.84 2.98
CA PHE A 78 -1.07 -11.34 1.60
C PHE A 78 -0.91 -12.87 1.50
N SER A 79 -1.13 -13.59 2.60
CA SER A 79 -1.10 -15.06 2.66
C SER A 79 -2.41 -15.71 2.24
#